data_AF-A0A519BKG5-F1
#
_entry.id   AF-A0A519BKG5-F1
#
_cell.length_a   1.000
_cell.length_b   1.000
_cell.length_c   1.000
_cell.angle_alpha   90.00
_cell.angle_beta   90.00
_cell.angle_gamma   90.00
#
_symmetry.space_group_name_H-M   'P 1'
#
loop_
_entity.id
_entity.type
_entity.pdbx_description
1 polymer ?
#
loop_
_entity_poly.entity_id
_entity_poly.type
_entity_poly.pdbx_seq_one_letter_code
_entity_poly.pdbx_strand_id
1 'polypeptide(L)'
;MSKIINMSLPEPLYMEVVKMAKVKGVSRSQMLKEALNIYISEEKRWLDIRKKGNETAKKFGIKDENGIEKIREEYWEERNNA
;
A
#
# COMPACT_ATOMS: atom_id res chain seq x y z
N MET A 1 -14.35 -2.24 -21.10
CA MET A 1 -15.14 -0.98 -21.24
C MET A 1 -14.56 0.08 -20.33
N SER A 2 -14.41 1.32 -20.80
CA SER A 2 -14.04 2.48 -19.97
C SER A 2 -15.27 3.32 -19.63
N LYS A 3 -15.25 4.00 -18.48
CA LYS A 3 -16.25 5.01 -18.08
C LYS A 3 -15.58 6.38 -18.02
N ILE A 4 -16.31 7.43 -18.38
CA ILE A 4 -15.82 8.81 -18.30
C ILE A 4 -15.97 9.29 -16.86
N ILE A 5 -14.93 9.92 -16.33
CA ILE A 5 -14.92 10.58 -15.02
C ILE A 5 -14.62 12.04 -15.28
N ASN A 6 -15.47 12.94 -14.77
CA ASN A 6 -15.21 14.37 -14.77
C ASN A 6 -14.74 14.77 -13.36
N MET A 7 -13.61 15.46 -13.27
CA MET A 7 -13.05 15.93 -12.01
C MET A 7 -12.29 17.23 -12.20
N SER A 8 -12.35 18.11 -11.21
CA SER A 8 -11.55 19.32 -11.15
C SER A 8 -10.25 19.06 -10.40
N LEU A 9 -9.17 19.70 -10.83
CA LEU A 9 -7.87 19.69 -10.15
C LEU A 9 -7.49 21.13 -9.80
N PRO A 10 -6.85 21.36 -8.64
CA PRO A 10 -6.20 22.63 -8.38
C PRO A 10 -5.17 22.94 -9.47
N GLU A 11 -5.06 24.20 -9.89
CA GLU A 11 -4.17 24.62 -10.97
C GLU A 11 -2.71 24.13 -10.79
N PRO A 12 -2.09 24.22 -9.59
CA PRO A 12 -0.72 23.73 -9.42
C PRO A 12 -0.58 22.23 -9.70
N LEU A 13 -1.57 21.43 -9.29
CA LEU A 13 -1.56 19.98 -9.48
C LEU A 13 -1.79 19.63 -10.96
N TYR A 14 -2.69 20.35 -11.62
CA TYR A 14 -2.90 20.19 -13.06
C TYR A 14 -1.62 20.47 -13.86
N MET A 15 -0.88 21.51 -13.51
CA MET A 15 0.39 21.84 -14.17
C MET A 15 1.45 20.75 -13.99
N GLU A 16 1.53 20.13 -12.81
CA GLU A 16 2.41 18.96 -12.60
C GLU A 16 2.00 17.77 -13.47
N VAL A 17 0.71 17.50 -13.64
CA VAL A 17 0.22 16.45 -14.55
C VAL A 17 0.65 16.73 -15.99
N VAL A 18 0.52 17.99 -16.45
CA VAL A 18 0.95 18.39 -17.80
C VAL A 18 2.45 18.16 -17.99
N LYS A 19 3.27 18.60 -17.03
CA LYS A 19 4.73 18.45 -17.06
C LYS A 19 5.14 16.99 -17.09
N MET A 20 4.57 16.17 -16.20
CA MET A 20 4.90 14.75 -16.09
C MET A 20 4.46 13.96 -17.33
N ALA A 21 3.28 14.25 -17.87
CA ALA A 21 2.80 13.65 -19.11
C ALA A 21 3.76 13.95 -20.28
N LYS A 22 4.25 15.19 -20.38
CA LYS A 22 5.24 15.59 -21.39
C LYS A 22 6.57 14.84 -21.21
N VAL A 23 7.10 14.78 -19.99
CA VAL A 23 8.36 14.08 -19.69
C VAL A 23 8.27 12.58 -20.05
N LYS A 24 7.13 11.96 -19.76
CA LYS A 24 6.89 10.54 -20.04
C LYS A 24 6.44 10.24 -21.48
N GLY A 25 6.14 11.27 -22.29
CA GLY A 25 5.61 11.08 -23.65
C GLY A 25 4.22 10.45 -23.70
N VAL A 26 3.40 10.62 -22.66
CA VAL A 26 2.05 10.04 -22.56
C VAL A 26 0.97 11.12 -22.51
N SER A 27 -0.29 10.74 -22.74
CA SER A 27 -1.41 11.68 -22.57
C SER A 27 -1.66 12.03 -21.09
N ARG A 28 -2.21 13.22 -20.82
CA ARG A 28 -2.65 13.63 -19.48
C ARG A 28 -3.59 12.59 -18.84
N SER A 29 -4.55 12.10 -19.61
CA SER A 29 -5.49 11.07 -19.17
C SER A 29 -4.81 9.74 -18.84
N GLN A 30 -3.76 9.37 -19.56
CA GLN A 30 -2.96 8.18 -19.24
C GLN A 30 -2.17 8.37 -17.94
N MET A 31 -1.50 9.51 -17.78
CA MET A 31 -0.79 9.85 -16.54
C MET A 31 -1.72 9.79 -15.32
N LEU A 32 -2.93 10.36 -15.43
CA LEU A 32 -3.93 10.32 -14.35
C LEU A 32 -4.42 8.89 -14.06
N LYS A 33 -4.64 8.07 -15.09
CA LYS A 33 -5.03 6.66 -14.91
C LYS A 33 -3.94 5.85 -14.22
N GLU A 34 -2.68 6.04 -14.61
CA GLU A 34 -1.53 5.39 -13.99
C GLU A 34 -1.41 5.76 -12.50
N ALA A 35 -1.50 7.06 -12.19
CA ALA A 35 -1.47 7.55 -10.81
C ALA A 35 -2.60 6.94 -9.96
N LEU A 36 -3.84 6.92 -10.50
CA LEU A 36 -4.99 6.33 -9.81
C LEU A 36 -4.82 4.81 -9.59
N ASN A 37 -4.27 4.10 -10.58
CA ASN A 37 -4.00 2.67 -10.45
C ASN A 37 -2.97 2.39 -9.36
N ILE A 38 -1.88 3.16 -9.29
CA ILE A 38 -0.87 3.04 -8.24
C ILE A 38 -1.52 3.24 -6.88
N TYR A 39 -2.24 4.36 -6.69
CA TYR A 39 -2.92 4.66 -5.43
C TYR A 39 -3.85 3.52 -4.97
N ILE A 40 -4.74 3.05 -5.86
CA ILE A 40 -5.67 1.96 -5.52
C ILE A 40 -4.91 0.66 -5.20
N SER A 41 -3.85 0.35 -5.94
CA SER A 41 -3.07 -0.87 -5.74
C SER A 41 -2.35 -0.88 -4.38
N GLU A 42 -1.82 0.28 -3.97
CA GLU A 42 -1.14 0.45 -2.69
C GLU A 42 -2.14 0.36 -1.54
N GLU A 43 -3.30 1.01 -1.65
CA GLU A 43 -4.38 0.92 -0.65
C GLU A 43 -4.84 -0.53 -0.46
N LYS A 44 -5.08 -1.26 -1.54
CA LYS A 44 -5.46 -2.69 -1.47
C LYS A 44 -4.38 -3.53 -0.81
N ARG A 45 -3.12 -3.33 -1.19
CA ARG A 45 -1.99 -4.03 -0.58
C ARG A 45 -1.90 -3.76 0.92
N TRP A 46 -2.06 -2.51 1.35
CA TRP A 46 -2.02 -2.16 2.78
C TRP A 46 -3.18 -2.77 3.55
N LEU A 47 -4.38 -2.78 2.99
CA LEU A 47 -5.54 -3.46 3.59
C LEU A 47 -5.28 -4.95 3.78
N ASP A 48 -4.70 -5.61 2.77
CA ASP A 48 -4.36 -7.03 2.85
C ASP A 48 -3.28 -7.31 3.92
N ILE A 49 -2.24 -6.47 3.99
CA ILE A 49 -1.20 -6.57 5.03
C ILE A 49 -1.83 -6.44 6.41
N ARG A 50 -2.70 -5.43 6.61
CA ARG A 50 -3.39 -5.23 7.90
C ARG A 50 -4.31 -6.39 8.25
N LYS A 51 -5.05 -6.92 7.28
CA LYS A 51 -5.91 -8.09 7.48
C LYS A 51 -5.09 -9.30 7.94
N LYS A 52 -4.01 -9.62 7.21
CA LYS A 52 -3.09 -10.72 7.57
C LYS A 52 -2.45 -10.50 8.93
N GLY A 53 -2.00 -9.28 9.22
CA GLY A 53 -1.44 -8.91 10.53
C GLY A 53 -2.44 -9.13 11.66
N ASN A 54 -3.69 -8.70 11.49
CA ASN A 54 -4.75 -8.91 12.48
C ASN A 54 -5.10 -10.40 12.67
N GLU A 55 -5.16 -11.18 11.59
CA GLU A 55 -5.40 -12.62 11.65
C GLU A 55 -4.26 -13.35 12.38
N THR A 56 -3.00 -13.01 12.06
CA THR A 56 -1.82 -13.55 12.74
C THR A 56 -1.81 -13.15 14.22
N ALA A 57 -2.04 -11.89 14.54
CA ALA A 57 -2.07 -11.42 15.93
C ALA A 57 -3.12 -12.17 16.75
N LYS A 58 -4.33 -12.37 16.20
CA LYS A 58 -5.37 -13.19 16.84
C LYS A 58 -4.95 -14.65 17.02
N LYS A 59 -4.34 -15.26 15.99
CA LYS A 59 -3.89 -16.66 16.04
C LYS A 59 -2.85 -16.89 17.14
N PHE A 60 -1.93 -15.94 17.33
CA PHE A 60 -0.83 -16.04 18.30
C PHE A 60 -1.11 -15.30 19.61
N GLY A 61 -2.32 -14.79 19.82
CA GLY A 61 -2.68 -14.06 21.04
C GLY A 61 -1.90 -12.76 21.28
N ILE A 62 -1.29 -12.20 20.24
CA ILE A 62 -0.47 -10.98 20.30
C ILE A 62 -1.40 -9.78 20.49
N LYS A 63 -1.24 -9.07 21.60
CA LYS A 63 -2.04 -7.87 21.94
C LYS A 63 -1.20 -6.59 21.96
N ASP A 64 0.11 -6.74 22.08
CA ASP A 64 1.09 -5.67 22.20
C ASP A 64 2.46 -6.15 21.69
N GLU A 65 3.44 -5.25 21.71
CA GLU A 65 4.82 -5.54 21.27
C GLU A 65 5.51 -6.59 22.14
N ASN A 66 5.20 -6.66 23.43
CA ASN A 66 5.77 -7.68 24.33
C ASN A 66 5.36 -9.10 23.91
N GLY A 67 4.14 -9.27 23.40
CA GLY A 67 3.68 -10.53 22.82
C GLY A 67 4.49 -10.97 21.61
N ILE A 68 5.01 -10.02 20.81
CA ILE A 68 5.88 -10.33 19.66
C ILE A 68 7.26 -10.76 20.16
N GLU A 69 7.80 -10.05 21.16
CA GLU A 69 9.13 -10.32 21.69
C GLU A 69 9.23 -11.72 22.30
N LYS A 70 8.21 -12.17 23.04
CA LYS A 70 8.14 -13.52 23.59
C LYS A 70 8.19 -14.61 22.52
N ILE A 71 7.38 -14.48 21.47
CA ILE A 71 7.37 -15.44 20.35
C ILE A 71 8.75 -15.48 19.68
N ARG A 72 9.41 -14.32 19.58
CA ARG A 72 10.76 -14.22 19.03
C ARG A 72 11.75 -14.98 19.91
N GLU A 73 11.78 -14.68 21.21
CA GLU A 73 12.67 -15.33 22.18
C GLU A 73 12.48 -16.85 22.19
N GLU A 74 11.22 -17.32 22.30
CA GLU A 74 10.87 -18.74 22.25
C GLU A 74 11.42 -19.42 20.99
N TYR A 75 11.26 -18.80 19.81
CA TYR A 75 11.77 -19.33 18.55
C TYR A 75 13.31 -19.45 18.51
N TRP A 76 14.03 -18.46 19.04
CA TRP A 76 15.50 -18.49 19.06
C TRP A 76 16.06 -19.47 20.10
N GLU A 77 15.39 -19.62 21.23
CA GLU A 77 15.76 -20.62 22.26
C GLU A 77 15.56 -22.04 21.74
N GLU A 78 14.44 -22.34 21.08
CA GLU A 78 14.19 -23.64 20.44
C GLU A 78 15.24 -23.95 19.37
N ARG A 79 15.65 -22.95 18.58
CA ARG A 79 16.64 -23.12 17.50
C ARG A 79 18.07 -23.33 18.01
N ASN A 80 18.43 -22.73 19.15
CA ASN A 80 19.78 -22.87 19.71
C ASN A 80 19.95 -24.13 20.59
N ASN A 81 18.83 -24.71 21.03
CA ASN A 81 18.79 -25.95 21.81
C ASN A 81 18.54 -27.21 20.95
N ALA A 82 18.42 -27.07 19.62
CA ALA A 82 18.27 -28.15 18.63
C ALA A 82 19.53 -28.33 17.80
#